data_AF-A0A952KR93-F1
#
_entry.id   AF-A0A952KR93-F1
#
_cell.length_a   1.000
_cell.length_b   1.000
_cell.length_c   1.000
_cell.angle_alpha   90.00
_cell.angle_beta   90.00
_cell.angle_gamma   90.00
#
_symmetry.space_group_name_H-M   'P 1'
#
loop_
_entity.id
_entity.type
_entity.pdbx_description
1 polymer ?
#
loop_
_entity_poly.entity_id
_entity_poly.type
_entity_poly.pdbx_seq_one_letter_code
_entity_poly.pdbx_strand_id
1 'polypeptide(L)'
;MTYKAEAPTRKSDQLGFRPKRFWKTVAVSESDGGFDVRLDGRGVKTPQGRALVVPTKALAEHIAAEWQAVGEHVNYEDMPLTRLGFAAVDRMNDVVEETVVEVLR
;
A
#
# COMPACT_ATOMS: atom_id res chain seq x y z
N MET A 1 11.54 11.59 -35.10
CA MET A 1 12.30 11.00 -33.97
C MET A 1 11.28 10.56 -32.94
N THR A 2 10.81 9.32 -33.01
CA THR A 2 9.63 8.86 -32.26
C THR A 2 10.12 8.18 -30.99
N TYR A 3 10.00 8.88 -29.86
CA TYR A 3 10.32 8.30 -28.55
C TYR A 3 9.23 7.30 -28.17
N LYS A 4 9.59 6.01 -28.09
CA LYS A 4 8.76 4.98 -27.44
C LYS A 4 9.31 4.80 -26.03
N ALA A 5 8.59 5.28 -25.03
CA ALA A 5 8.89 4.95 -23.64
C ALA A 5 8.57 3.46 -23.43
N GLU A 6 9.58 2.63 -23.17
CA GLU A 6 9.36 1.27 -22.67
C GLU A 6 8.78 1.34 -21.26
N ALA A 7 7.78 0.49 -20.98
CA ALA A 7 7.17 0.41 -19.66
C ALA A 7 8.22 -0.06 -18.63
N PRO A 8 8.36 0.61 -17.48
CA PRO A 8 9.35 0.23 -16.48
C PRO A 8 9.10 -1.21 -16.00
N THR A 9 10.17 -2.01 -15.96
CA THR A 9 10.11 -3.41 -15.54
C THR A 9 9.84 -3.50 -14.03
N ARG A 10 9.07 -4.52 -13.61
CA ARG A 10 8.56 -4.77 -12.25
C ARG A 10 9.62 -4.87 -11.12
N LYS A 11 10.91 -4.69 -11.40
CA LYS A 11 12.02 -4.82 -10.44
C LYS A 11 12.81 -3.53 -10.16
N SER A 12 12.48 -2.38 -10.76
CA SER A 12 12.86 -1.10 -10.17
C SER A 12 11.72 -0.76 -9.22
N ASP A 13 11.82 -1.05 -7.93
CA ASP A 13 12.52 -0.10 -7.09
C ASP A 13 12.40 -0.50 -5.61
N GLN A 14 13.53 -0.52 -4.90
CA GLN A 14 13.55 -0.41 -3.46
C GLN A 14 13.74 1.08 -3.12
N LEU A 15 12.62 1.82 -2.97
CA LEU A 15 12.49 3.16 -2.37
C LEU A 15 12.85 4.46 -3.15
N GLY A 16 13.05 4.43 -4.47
CA GLY A 16 13.25 5.56 -5.41
C GLY A 16 12.22 5.70 -6.57
N PHE A 17 11.20 4.85 -6.68
CA PHE A 17 10.10 4.91 -7.63
C PHE A 17 9.02 5.76 -7.01
N ARG A 18 8.89 6.96 -7.57
CA ARG A 18 7.91 7.96 -7.18
C ARG A 18 6.80 7.98 -8.22
N PRO A 19 5.80 7.07 -8.14
CA PRO A 19 4.72 7.04 -9.12
C PRO A 19 3.98 8.38 -9.13
N LYS A 20 3.64 8.85 -10.33
CA LYS A 20 2.79 10.02 -10.49
C LYS A 20 1.41 9.76 -9.88
N ARG A 21 0.87 10.72 -9.13
CA ARG A 21 -0.50 10.68 -8.62
C ARG A 21 -1.46 10.52 -9.80
N PHE A 22 -2.25 9.46 -9.77
CA PHE A 22 -3.25 9.15 -10.80
C PHE A 22 -4.68 9.15 -10.26
N TRP A 23 -4.85 9.34 -8.94
CA TRP A 23 -6.16 9.34 -8.29
C TRP A 23 -6.63 10.74 -7.90
N LYS A 24 -7.95 10.91 -7.86
CA LYS A 24 -8.61 12.15 -7.43
C LYS A 24 -9.14 12.06 -6.00
N THR A 25 -9.70 10.92 -5.64
CA THR A 25 -10.40 10.68 -4.39
C THR A 25 -9.66 9.64 -3.55
N VAL A 26 -9.66 9.85 -2.23
CA VAL A 26 -9.21 8.86 -1.25
C VAL A 26 -10.33 8.70 -0.23
N ALA A 27 -10.70 7.47 0.05
CA ALA A 27 -11.73 7.12 1.02
C ALA A 27 -11.25 5.96 1.92
N VAL A 28 -11.79 5.91 3.13
CA VAL A 28 -11.72 4.74 4.00
C VAL A 28 -12.98 3.92 3.80
N SER A 29 -12.85 2.61 3.67
CA SER A 29 -13.97 1.67 3.62
C SER A 29 -13.74 0.54 4.61
N GLU A 30 -14.83 -0.08 5.05
CA GLU A 30 -14.76 -1.35 5.76
C GLU A 30 -14.39 -2.47 4.77
N SER A 31 -13.58 -3.41 5.25
CA SER A 31 -13.21 -4.63 4.53
C SER A 31 -13.30 -5.82 5.46
N ASP A 32 -13.21 -7.02 4.91
CA ASP A 32 -13.02 -8.21 5.73
C ASP A 32 -11.73 -8.06 6.56
N GLY A 33 -11.83 -8.30 7.87
CA GLY A 33 -10.71 -8.17 8.82
C GLY A 33 -10.29 -6.75 9.20
N GLY A 34 -10.98 -5.68 8.76
CA GLY A 34 -10.65 -4.31 9.20
C GLY A 34 -11.12 -3.20 8.27
N PHE A 35 -10.21 -2.27 7.97
CA PHE A 35 -10.47 -1.09 7.15
C PHE A 35 -9.42 -0.96 6.04
N ASP A 36 -9.87 -0.65 4.82
CA ASP A 36 -9.01 -0.41 3.68
C ASP A 36 -9.04 1.06 3.22
N VAL A 37 -7.93 1.51 2.64
CA VAL A 37 -7.82 2.82 1.99
C VAL A 37 -8.02 2.64 0.50
N ARG A 38 -8.91 3.43 -0.09
CA ARG A 38 -9.30 3.34 -1.50
C ARG A 38 -8.97 4.60 -2.27
N LEU A 39 -8.20 4.47 -3.34
CA LEU A 39 -7.87 5.52 -4.31
C LEU A 39 -8.79 5.37 -5.52
N ASP A 40 -9.68 6.34 -5.74
CA ASP A 40 -10.73 6.25 -6.78
C ASP A 40 -11.48 4.91 -6.74
N GLY A 41 -11.84 4.46 -5.53
CA GLY A 41 -12.53 3.20 -5.28
C GLY A 41 -11.67 1.94 -5.35
N ARG A 42 -10.37 2.06 -5.67
CA ARG A 42 -9.43 0.92 -5.70
C ARG A 42 -8.63 0.83 -4.42
N GLY A 43 -8.70 -0.31 -3.75
CA GLY A 43 -7.92 -0.57 -2.54
C GLY A 43 -6.41 -0.45 -2.77
N VAL A 44 -5.73 0.23 -1.83
CA VAL A 44 -4.27 0.31 -1.80
C VAL A 44 -3.69 -1.09 -1.56
N LYS A 45 -2.65 -1.43 -2.32
CA LYS A 45 -1.93 -2.70 -2.20
C LYS A 45 -0.49 -2.47 -1.77
N THR A 46 0.04 -3.45 -1.05
CA THR A 46 1.45 -3.50 -0.70
C THR A 46 2.32 -3.76 -1.94
N PRO A 47 3.65 -3.55 -1.86
CA PRO A 47 4.57 -3.91 -2.94
C PRO A 47 4.50 -5.39 -3.37
N GLN A 48 4.18 -6.32 -2.45
CA GLN A 48 3.94 -7.72 -2.81
C GLN A 48 2.53 -8.00 -3.36
N GLY A 49 1.69 -6.98 -3.51
CA GLY A 49 0.36 -7.08 -4.10
C GLY A 49 -0.74 -7.50 -3.13
N ARG A 50 -0.47 -7.55 -1.82
CA ARG A 50 -1.44 -7.86 -0.76
C ARG A 50 -2.31 -6.62 -0.48
N ALA A 51 -3.54 -6.82 -0.01
CA ALA A 51 -4.41 -5.70 0.37
C ALA A 51 -3.88 -5.04 1.64
N LEU A 52 -3.79 -3.70 1.66
CA LEU A 52 -3.49 -2.96 2.88
C LEU A 52 -4.77 -2.80 3.71
N VAL A 53 -5.01 -3.75 4.61
CA VAL A 53 -6.11 -3.72 5.59
C VAL A 53 -5.53 -3.46 6.97
N VAL A 54 -6.06 -2.47 7.68
CA VAL A 54 -5.63 -2.10 9.03
C VAL A 54 -6.76 -2.31 10.05
N PRO A 55 -6.43 -2.63 11.32
CA PRO A 55 -7.44 -3.10 12.28
C PRO A 55 -8.36 -2.01 12.82
N THR A 56 -8.01 -0.72 12.64
CA THR A 56 -8.80 0.39 13.19
C THR A 56 -9.09 1.45 12.13
N LYS A 57 -10.29 2.02 12.22
CA LYS A 57 -10.72 3.10 11.33
C LYS A 57 -9.81 4.33 11.44
N ALA A 58 -9.42 4.71 12.67
CA ALA A 58 -8.55 5.86 12.91
C ALA A 58 -7.19 5.71 12.19
N LEU A 59 -6.58 4.52 12.24
CA LEU A 59 -5.34 4.28 11.51
C LEU A 59 -5.56 4.37 9.99
N ALA A 60 -6.67 3.83 9.46
CA ALA A 60 -7.00 3.95 8.06
C ALA A 60 -7.22 5.40 7.63
N GLU A 61 -7.85 6.23 8.48
CA GLU A 61 -8.05 7.66 8.24
C GLU A 61 -6.72 8.42 8.18
N HIS A 62 -5.78 8.11 9.08
CA HIS A 62 -4.44 8.71 9.02
C HIS A 62 -3.66 8.29 7.77
N ILE A 63 -3.71 7.01 7.39
CA ILE A 63 -3.12 6.54 6.12
C ILE A 63 -3.78 7.24 4.94
N ALA A 64 -5.11 7.34 4.90
CA ALA A 64 -5.83 8.06 3.86
C ALA A 64 -5.43 9.53 3.77
N ALA A 65 -5.14 10.19 4.90
CA ALA A 65 -4.63 11.55 4.92
C ALA A 65 -3.24 11.67 4.25
N GLU A 66 -2.34 10.71 4.45
CA GLU A 66 -1.05 10.66 3.73
C GLU A 66 -1.28 10.59 2.20
N TRP A 67 -2.17 9.71 1.75
CA TRP A 67 -2.51 9.55 0.33
C TRP A 67 -3.21 10.78 -0.28
N GLN A 68 -3.98 11.52 0.52
CA GLN A 68 -4.59 12.80 0.10
C GLN A 68 -3.53 13.89 -0.08
N ALA A 69 -2.54 13.92 0.80
CA ALA A 69 -1.46 14.92 0.84
C ALA A 69 -0.44 14.76 -0.30
N VAL A 70 -0.44 13.63 -1.02
CA VAL A 70 0.43 13.43 -2.18
C VAL A 70 0.20 14.53 -3.23
N GLY A 71 1.27 15.24 -3.60
CA GLY A 71 1.25 16.22 -4.68
C GLY A 71 1.25 15.56 -6.06
N GLU A 72 2.24 15.88 -6.89
CA GLU A 72 2.34 15.30 -8.24
C GLU A 72 2.86 13.86 -8.24
N HIS A 73 3.76 13.53 -7.32
CA HIS A 73 4.41 12.22 -7.23
C HIS A 73 4.36 11.71 -5.80
N VAL A 74 4.22 10.39 -5.64
CA VAL A 74 4.31 9.74 -4.34
C VAL A 74 5.72 9.86 -3.80
N ASN A 75 5.85 10.40 -2.60
CA ASN A 75 7.07 10.33 -1.81
C ASN A 75 6.83 9.50 -0.56
N TYR A 76 7.31 8.26 -0.55
CA TYR A 76 7.11 7.36 0.58
C TYR A 76 7.81 7.84 1.87
N GLU A 77 8.82 8.71 1.77
CA GLU A 77 9.44 9.34 2.95
C GLU A 77 8.43 10.18 3.76
N ASP A 78 7.45 10.76 3.07
CA ASP A 78 6.38 11.56 3.67
C ASP A 78 5.15 10.71 4.06
N MET A 79 5.24 9.38 3.92
CA MET A 79 4.15 8.43 4.18
C MET A 79 4.57 7.32 5.16
N PRO A 80 4.97 7.67 6.40
CA PRO A 80 5.48 6.71 7.37
C PRO A 80 4.46 5.63 7.74
N LEU A 81 3.17 5.96 7.87
CA LEU A 81 2.14 4.99 8.26
C LEU A 81 1.86 4.00 7.14
N THR A 82 1.80 4.49 5.89
CA THR A 82 1.68 3.64 4.71
C THR A 82 2.86 2.66 4.61
N ARG A 83 4.10 3.15 4.79
CA ARG A 83 5.31 2.30 4.75
C ARG A 83 5.31 1.24 5.85
N LEU A 84 4.95 1.61 7.08
CA LEU A 84 4.85 0.68 8.20
C LEU A 84 3.75 -0.35 7.96
N GLY A 85 2.59 0.07 7.46
CA GLY A 85 1.49 -0.82 7.11
C GLY A 85 1.87 -1.82 6.02
N PHE A 86 2.58 -1.39 4.98
CA PHE A 86 3.13 -2.29 3.96
C PHE A 86 4.08 -3.32 4.57
N ALA A 87 5.04 -2.88 5.38
CA ALA A 87 5.99 -3.77 6.02
C ALA A 87 5.30 -4.78 6.95
N ALA A 88 4.29 -4.35 7.71
CA ALA A 88 3.52 -5.22 8.59
C ALA A 88 2.77 -6.30 7.79
N VAL A 89 1.99 -5.93 6.77
CA VAL A 89 1.22 -6.88 5.94
C VAL A 89 2.14 -7.84 5.18
N ASP A 90 3.24 -7.33 4.63
CA ASP A 90 4.15 -8.14 3.82
C ASP A 90 5.01 -9.08 4.67
N ARG A 91 5.38 -8.71 5.90
CA ARG A 91 6.25 -9.55 6.76
C ARG A 91 5.49 -10.39 7.77
N MET A 92 4.43 -9.87 8.38
CA MET A 92 3.74 -10.57 9.47
C MET A 92 2.88 -11.72 8.94
N ASN A 93 2.28 -11.58 7.76
CA ASN A 93 1.50 -12.68 7.18
C ASN A 93 2.40 -13.91 6.90
N ASP A 94 3.64 -13.72 6.46
CA ASP A 94 4.57 -14.83 6.23
C ASP A 94 4.87 -15.56 7.55
N VAL A 95 5.10 -14.81 8.63
CA VAL A 95 5.36 -15.37 9.97
C VAL A 95 4.13 -16.08 10.54
N VAL A 96 2.93 -15.52 10.34
CA VAL A 96 1.68 -16.13 10.80
C VAL A 96 1.43 -17.44 10.05
N GLU A 97 1.60 -17.47 8.73
CA GLU A 97 1.45 -18.67 7.91
C GLU A 97 2.41 -19.79 8.35
N GLU A 98 3.70 -19.47 8.55
CA GLU A 98 4.70 -20.41 9.05
C GLU A 98 4.34 -20.96 10.44
N THR A 99 3.92 -20.08 11.35
CA THR A 99 3.56 -20.47 12.73
C THR A 99 2.34 -21.38 12.75
N VAL A 100 1.32 -21.09 11.92
CA VAL A 100 0.11 -21.92 11.83
C VAL A 100 0.45 -23.34 11.33
N VAL A 101 1.37 -23.46 10.38
CA VAL A 101 1.83 -24.77 9.90
C VAL A 101 2.51 -25.56 11.02
N GLU A 102 3.34 -24.92 11.84
CA GLU A 102 4.02 -25.59 12.96
C GLU A 102 3.04 -25.98 14.07
N VAL A 103 2.06 -25.15 14.40
CA VAL A 103 1.05 -25.46 15.43
C VAL A 103 0.16 -26.64 15.04
N LEU A 104 -0.08 -26.84 13.73
CA LEU A 104 -0.91 -27.92 13.20
C LEU A 104 -0.15 -29.25 13.00
N ARG A 105 1.15 -29.27 13.29
CA ARG A 105 2.02 -30.45 13.16
C ARG A 105 1.95 -31.35 14.39
#